data_AF-A0A5K8A2Z5-F1
#
_entry.id   AF-A0A5K8A2Z5-F1
#
_cell.length_a   1.000
_cell.length_b   1.000
_cell.length_c   1.000
_cell.angle_alpha   90.00
_cell.angle_beta   90.00
_cell.angle_gamma   90.00
#
_symmetry.space_group_name_H-M   'P 1'
#
loop_
_entity.id
_entity.type
_entity.pdbx_description
1 polymer ?
#
loop_
_entity_poly.entity_id
_entity_poly.type
_entity_poly.pdbx_seq_one_letter_code
_entity_poly.pdbx_strand_id
1 'polypeptide(L)' 'MQNKNLPETYKGYPTKRLLKIWEEIATPDGTSAPKEEIEAMGALLREYRLGVHGAMDQLKSKGPPSVVKTKN' A
#
# COMPACT_ATOMS: atom_id res chain seq x y z
N MET A 1 -13.43 -11.56 10.74
CA MET A 1 -12.47 -11.29 9.64
C MET A 1 -12.17 -12.62 8.97
N GLN A 2 -12.55 -12.79 7.70
CA GLN A 2 -12.39 -14.08 7.01
C GLN A 2 -10.91 -14.30 6.69
N ASN A 3 -10.29 -15.27 7.37
CA ASN A 3 -8.98 -15.83 7.07
C ASN A 3 -8.98 -16.44 5.66
N LYS A 4 -8.76 -15.63 4.62
CA LYS A 4 -8.67 -16.13 3.25
C LYS A 4 -7.28 -15.88 2.67
N ASN A 5 -6.46 -16.95 2.74
CA ASN A 5 -5.33 -17.25 1.86
C ASN A 5 -4.10 -16.35 1.89
N LEU A 6 -3.68 -15.85 3.06
CA LEU A 6 -2.32 -15.33 3.15
C LEU A 6 -1.34 -16.49 3.40
N PRO A 7 -0.27 -16.62 2.59
CA PRO A 7 0.74 -17.63 2.81
C PRO A 7 1.44 -17.34 4.14
N GLU A 8 1.97 -18.36 4.81
CA GLU A 8 2.70 -18.15 6.07
C GLU A 8 3.97 -17.31 5.85
N THR A 9 4.52 -17.38 4.64
CA THR A 9 5.70 -16.64 4.18
C THR A 9 5.47 -16.04 2.80
N TYR A 10 5.98 -14.82 2.57
CA TYR A 10 5.93 -14.12 1.29
C TYR A 10 7.31 -13.53 0.97
N LYS A 11 7.86 -13.85 -0.21
CA LYS A 11 9.19 -13.39 -0.66
C LYS A 11 10.35 -13.74 0.30
N GLY A 12 10.21 -14.82 1.06
CA GLY A 12 11.21 -15.24 2.07
C GLY A 12 11.01 -14.61 3.46
N TYR A 13 10.02 -13.73 3.62
CA TYR A 13 9.69 -13.10 4.90
C TYR A 13 8.41 -13.68 5.49
N PRO A 14 8.30 -13.83 6.82
CA PRO A 14 7.07 -14.30 7.45
C PRO A 14 5.97 -13.26 7.28
N THR A 15 4.79 -13.67 6.82
CA THR A 15 3.69 -12.73 6.54
C THR A 15 3.24 -11.99 7.80
N LYS A 16 3.31 -12.63 8.97
CA LYS A 16 3.07 -11.98 10.27
C LYS A 16 3.98 -10.78 10.51
N ARG A 17 5.25 -10.86 10.08
CA ARG A 17 6.22 -9.75 10.17
C ARG A 17 5.85 -8.63 9.21
N LEU A 18 5.52 -8.95 7.97
CA LEU A 18 5.08 -7.95 6.98
C LEU A 18 3.81 -7.22 7.46
N LEU A 19 2.84 -7.93 8.02
CA LEU A 19 1.64 -7.31 8.60
C LEU A 19 1.97 -6.42 9.79
N LYS A 20 2.88 -6.84 10.68
CA LYS A 20 3.34 -6.00 11.79
C LYS A 20 3.99 -4.71 11.30
N ILE A 21 4.81 -4.78 10.25
CA ILE A 21 5.44 -3.61 9.63
C ILE A 21 4.36 -2.66 9.07
N TRP A 22 3.32 -3.21 8.45
CA TRP A 22 2.19 -2.41 7.98
C TRP A 22 1.47 -1.67 9.12
N GLU A 23 1.27 -2.34 10.26
CA GLU A 23 0.72 -1.72 11.47
C GLU A 23 1.66 -0.64 12.03
N GLU A 24 2.97 -0.90 12.10
CA GLU A 24 3.97 0.08 12.56
C GLU A 24 4.02 1.32 11.66
N ILE A 25 3.94 1.17 10.33
CA ILE A 25 3.89 2.31 9.40
C ILE A 25 2.62 3.14 9.59
N ALA A 26 1.51 2.53 10.01
CA ALA A 26 0.28 3.25 10.32
C ALA A 26 0.39 4.06 11.63
N THR A 27 1.39 3.78 12.47
CA THR A 27 1.67 4.56 13.69
C THR A 27 2.55 5.78 13.37
N PRO A 28 2.46 6.87 14.16
CA PRO A 28 3.30 8.06 13.97
C PRO A 28 4.80 7.82 14.23
N ASP A 29 5.17 6.75 14.94
CA ASP A 29 6.57 6.31 15.12
C ASP A 29 7.18 5.76 13.82
N GLY A 30 6.35 5.31 12.87
CA GLY A 30 6.79 4.63 11.66
C GLY A 30 7.38 3.25 11.94
N THR A 31 8.17 2.74 11.00
CA THR A 31 8.85 1.44 11.15
C THR A 31 10.35 1.59 10.97
N SER A 32 11.12 0.78 11.70
CA SER A 32 12.57 0.62 11.51
C SER A 32 12.91 -0.55 10.58
N ALA A 33 11.91 -1.14 9.91
CA ALA A 33 12.14 -2.24 8.99
C ALA A 33 13.02 -1.81 7.80
N PRO A 34 13.90 -2.70 7.31
CA PRO A 34 14.67 -2.45 6.11
C PRO A 34 13.75 -2.27 4.91
N LYS A 35 14.21 -1.46 3.93
CA LYS A 35 13.45 -1.14 2.73
C LYS A 35 12.91 -2.36 2.00
N GLU A 36 13.71 -3.44 1.93
CA GLU A 36 13.32 -4.70 1.27
C GLU A 36 12.10 -5.36 1.94
N GLU A 37 12.00 -5.34 3.27
CA GLU A 37 10.82 -5.84 4.00
C GLU A 37 9.59 -4.96 3.75
N ILE A 38 9.77 -3.63 3.68
CA ILE A 38 8.68 -2.69 3.38
C ILE A 38 8.16 -2.91 1.95
N GLU A 39 9.05 -3.13 0.98
CA GLU A 39 8.68 -3.43 -0.41
C GLU A 39 7.95 -4.77 -0.51
N ALA A 40 8.42 -5.81 0.20
CA ALA A 40 7.74 -7.10 0.27
C ALA A 40 6.35 -6.99 0.91
N MET A 41 6.20 -6.19 1.97
CA MET A 41 4.92 -5.89 2.61
C MET A 41 3.97 -5.18 1.65
N GLY A 42 4.44 -4.14 0.95
CA GLY A 42 3.63 -3.42 -0.04
C GLY A 42 3.17 -4.30 -1.20
N ALA A 43 4.05 -5.21 -1.67
CA ALA A 43 3.71 -6.20 -2.67
C ALA A 43 2.66 -7.19 -2.17
N LEU A 44 2.78 -7.69 -0.94
CA LEU A 44 1.77 -8.57 -0.32
C LEU A 44 0.41 -7.88 -0.23
N LEU A 45 0.35 -6.63 0.22
CA LEU A 45 -0.91 -5.88 0.31
C LEU A 45 -1.57 -5.65 -1.06
N ARG A 46 -0.76 -5.40 -2.10
CA ARG A 46 -1.25 -5.24 -3.48
C ARG A 46 -1.75 -6.56 -4.07
N GLU A 47 -0.97 -7.63 -3.93
CA GLU A 47 -1.26 -8.93 -4.52
C GLU A 47 -2.53 -9.55 -3.93
N TYR A 48 -2.69 -9.44 -2.60
CA TYR A 48 -3.86 -9.95 -1.90
C TYR A 48 -4.99 -8.92 -1.76
N ARG A 49 -4.85 -7.75 -2.41
CA ARG A 49 -5.81 -6.63 -2.35
C ARG A 49 -6.23 -6.24 -0.92
N LEU A 50 -5.35 -6.45 0.05
CA LEU A 50 -5.60 -6.19 1.48
C LEU A 50 -5.79 -4.69 1.78
N GLY A 51 -5.41 -3.82 0.84
CA GLY A 51 -5.55 -2.36 0.93
C GLY A 51 -6.60 -1.74 0.01
N VAL A 52 -7.52 -2.52 -0.61
CA VAL A 52 -8.53 -1.96 -1.51
C VAL A 52 -9.91 -1.90 -0.84
N HIS A 53 -10.04 -1.01 0.15
CA HIS A 53 -11.31 -0.31 0.38
C HIS A 53 -11.16 1.13 -0.14
N GLY A 54 -11.58 1.35 -1.39
CA GLY A 54 -12.43 2.50 -1.71
C GLY A 54 -11.83 3.90 -1.92
N ALA A 55 -10.53 4.11 -2.14
CA ALA A 55 -10.00 5.46 -2.39
C ALA A 55 -9.31 5.68 -3.76
N MET A 56 -9.49 4.78 -4.72
CA MET A 56 -8.93 4.92 -6.08
C MET A 56 -10.00 5.06 -7.18
N ASP A 57 -11.20 5.53 -6.81
CA ASP A 57 -12.28 5.83 -7.77
C ASP A 57 -12.60 7.34 -7.90
N GLN A 58 -11.98 8.23 -7.12
CA GLN A 58 -12.22 9.69 -7.24
C GLN A 58 -11.13 10.49 -7.98
N LEU A 59 -10.02 9.86 -8.40
CA LEU A 59 -8.95 10.55 -9.13
C LEU A 59 -8.99 10.33 -10.65
N LYS A 60 -10.03 9.68 -11.18
CA LYS A 60 -10.29 9.58 -12.64
C LYS A 60 -11.30 10.60 -13.18
N SER A 61 -11.78 11.53 -12.36
CA SER A 61 -12.76 12.57 -12.76
C SER A 61 -12.24 14.01 -12.67
N LYS A 62 -10.93 14.23 -12.81
CA LYS A 62 -10.38 15.54 -13.21
C LYS A 62 -9.29 15.28 -14.23
N GLY A 63 -9.59 15.63 -15.49
CA GLY A 63 -8.64 15.55 -16.59
C GLY A 63 -7.36 16.34 -16.31
N PRO A 64 -6.32 16.18 -17.14
CA PRO A 64 -5.07 16.91 -16.97
C PRO A 64 -5.36 18.42 -16.87
N PRO A 65 -4.65 19.18 -16.01
CA PRO A 65 -4.84 20.62 -15.94
C PRO A 65 -4.60 21.21 -17.33
N SER A 66 -5.67 21.71 -17.95
CA SER A 66 -5.56 22.47 -19.19
C SER A 66 -4.66 23.67 -18.92
N VAL A 67 -3.61 23.79 -19.72
CA VAL A 67 -2.75 24.96 -19.81
C VAL A 67 -3.63 26.14 -20.20
N VAL A 68 -4.03 26.95 -19.22
CA VAL A 68 -4.70 28.23 -19.48
C VAL A 68 -3.59 29.22 -19.84
N LYS A 69 -3.38 29.39 -21.14
CA LYS A 69 -2.58 30.48 -21.70
C LYS A 69 -3.36 31.78 -21.48
N THR A 70 -3.11 32.48 -20.38
CA THR A 70 -3.58 33.84 -20.18
C THR A 70 -2.85 34.78 -21.14
N LYS A 71 -3.65 35.38 -22.02
CA LYS A 71 -3.31 36.37 -23.01
C LYS A 71 -2.97 37.69 -22.29
N ASN A 72 -1.84 38.31 -22.63
CA ASN A 72 -1.55 39.71 -22.36
C ASN A 72 -1.30 40.41 -23.70
#